data_AF-A0A832U3W1-F1
#
_entry.id   AF-A0A832U3W1-F1
#
_cell.length_a   1.000
_cell.length_b   1.000
_cell.length_c   1.000
_cell.angle_alpha   90.00
_cell.angle_beta   90.00
_cell.angle_gamma   90.00
#
_symmetry.space_group_name_H-M   'P 1'
#
loop_
_entity.id
_entity.type
_entity.pdbx_description
1 polymer ?
#
loop_
_entity_poly.entity_id
_entity_poly.type
_entity_poly.pdbx_seq_one_letter_code
_entity_poly.pdbx_strand_id
1 'polypeptide(L)'
;MNPNTNSGENNELVEDKLFLSEFLVPDTPEIKEIKSIYMNEYEYSEYLSEIEFSIADYYYNKNRKVTDKDVIRALKNIKENRDKPISFFEKPLEKEIAKSLVEPLEENPLFDYEFTLVIDYVLWVIDNRSWLEDKQAYVKWIAYVLGFFSDEEEKKYERQFKKFARKMGVSGAQVDTLLMKRDAEDMFDEDDIFGEGGLLEGLSPEDVFGESRTADDLETGFFLMNDDEKFDFLMDKGPDYVELVQDYVMELAEKEEFEKIQDFYKKFSEKHKGFFPLHFIVGSAYLNSDPALAVSYFEKTLKATEDSEEFPPEMGGELEKYMDILTKLLLEEATEKVEEKAVESKKNQKNQKSGKKSLKK
;
A
#
# COMPACT_ATOMS: atom_id res chain seq x y z
N MET A 1 -61.66 -21.48 8.80
CA MET A 1 -60.53 -22.36 9.15
C MET A 1 -59.28 -21.74 8.57
N ASN A 2 -58.34 -21.40 9.45
CA ASN A 2 -56.97 -20.94 9.18
C ASN A 2 -56.11 -22.14 8.69
N PRO A 3 -54.82 -21.97 8.34
CA PRO A 3 -54.19 -21.02 7.42
C PRO A 3 -53.04 -21.72 6.61
N ASN A 4 -52.35 -21.02 5.71
CA ASN A 4 -50.87 -21.02 5.62
C ASN A 4 -50.39 -20.30 4.36
N THR A 5 -49.85 -19.11 4.56
CA THR A 5 -48.83 -18.50 3.68
C THR A 5 -47.71 -18.08 4.62
N ASN A 6 -46.81 -19.02 4.89
CA ASN A 6 -45.56 -18.78 5.61
C ASN A 6 -44.46 -19.51 4.83
N SER A 7 -43.88 -18.83 3.84
CA SER A 7 -42.81 -19.35 2.98
C SER A 7 -41.49 -18.57 3.12
N GLY A 8 -41.46 -17.51 3.94
CA GLY A 8 -40.22 -16.77 4.25
C GLY A 8 -39.45 -17.36 5.44
N GLU A 9 -40.14 -17.67 6.53
CA GLU A 9 -39.50 -18.17 7.76
C GLU A 9 -38.85 -19.56 7.59
N ASN A 10 -39.31 -20.39 6.65
CA ASN A 10 -38.82 -21.75 6.51
C ASN A 10 -37.47 -21.86 5.78
N ASN A 11 -37.16 -20.96 4.85
CA ASN A 11 -35.88 -21.00 4.12
C ASN A 11 -34.75 -20.41 4.98
N GLU A 12 -35.02 -19.32 5.69
CA GLU A 12 -34.06 -18.65 6.58
C GLU A 12 -33.58 -19.58 7.72
N LEU A 13 -34.49 -20.46 8.21
CA LEU A 13 -34.19 -21.49 9.22
C LEU A 13 -33.43 -22.72 8.68
N VAL A 14 -33.41 -22.93 7.36
CA VAL A 14 -32.67 -24.02 6.71
C VAL A 14 -31.23 -23.59 6.44
N GLU A 15 -31.03 -22.38 5.92
CA GLU A 15 -29.70 -21.80 5.69
C GLU A 15 -28.91 -21.63 6.99
N ASP A 16 -29.56 -21.26 8.10
CA ASP A 16 -28.93 -21.12 9.41
C ASP A 16 -28.30 -22.42 9.96
N LYS A 17 -28.63 -23.57 9.36
CA LYS A 17 -28.07 -24.89 9.72
C LYS A 17 -26.97 -25.36 8.79
N LEU A 18 -26.75 -24.69 7.67
CA LEU A 18 -25.71 -25.04 6.71
C LEU A 18 -24.33 -24.72 7.28
N PHE A 19 -23.34 -25.47 6.82
CA PHE A 19 -21.94 -25.29 7.16
C PHE A 19 -21.18 -24.94 5.88
N LEU A 20 -20.37 -23.88 5.90
CA LEU A 20 -19.57 -23.54 4.72
C LEU A 20 -18.63 -24.68 4.33
N SER A 21 -18.06 -25.38 5.31
CA SER A 21 -17.18 -26.53 5.07
C SER A 21 -17.85 -27.71 4.37
N GLU A 22 -19.19 -27.82 4.38
CA GLU A 22 -19.90 -28.89 3.66
C GLU A 22 -19.80 -28.71 2.14
N PHE A 23 -19.54 -27.49 1.68
CA PHE A 23 -19.39 -27.13 0.26
C PHE A 23 -17.92 -27.01 -0.18
N LEU A 24 -16.97 -27.30 0.71
CA LEU A 24 -15.54 -27.24 0.40
C LEU A 24 -14.96 -28.62 0.06
N VAL A 25 -14.08 -28.64 -0.92
CA VAL A 25 -13.36 -29.84 -1.35
C VAL A 25 -12.11 -30.04 -0.47
N PRO A 26 -11.77 -31.27 -0.06
CA PRO A 26 -10.52 -31.54 0.65
C PRO A 26 -9.28 -31.18 -0.18
N ASP A 27 -8.31 -30.51 0.44
CA ASP A 27 -7.08 -30.09 -0.23
C ASP A 27 -6.29 -31.24 -0.87
N THR A 28 -5.63 -30.92 -1.98
CA THR A 28 -4.55 -31.74 -2.56
C THR A 28 -3.17 -31.15 -2.23
N PRO A 29 -2.05 -31.87 -2.46
CA PRO A 29 -0.72 -31.29 -2.33
C PRO A 29 -0.51 -30.09 -3.26
N GLU A 30 -1.01 -30.17 -4.49
CA GLU A 30 -0.85 -29.14 -5.52
C GLU A 30 -1.57 -27.83 -5.14
N ILE A 31 -2.78 -27.92 -4.58
CA ILE A 31 -3.52 -26.71 -4.20
C ILE A 31 -2.80 -25.92 -3.11
N LYS A 32 -2.04 -26.62 -2.24
CA LYS A 32 -1.25 -25.98 -1.18
C LYS A 32 0.00 -25.27 -1.68
N GLU A 33 0.34 -25.42 -2.96
CA GLU A 33 1.45 -24.69 -3.58
C GLU A 33 1.03 -23.27 -4.02
N ILE A 34 -0.28 -23.00 -4.14
CA ILE A 34 -0.80 -21.67 -4.48
C ILE A 34 -0.50 -20.71 -3.34
N LYS A 35 0.24 -19.63 -3.58
CA LYS A 35 0.59 -18.68 -2.50
C LYS A 35 -0.42 -17.55 -2.34
N SER A 36 -1.08 -17.17 -3.42
CA SER A 36 -1.99 -16.03 -3.50
C SER A 36 -2.91 -16.18 -4.70
N ILE A 37 -4.08 -15.53 -4.65
CA ILE A 37 -5.02 -15.42 -5.77
C ILE A 37 -4.88 -14.09 -6.52
N TYR A 38 -3.94 -13.24 -6.13
CA TYR A 38 -3.64 -11.98 -6.82
C TYR A 38 -3.28 -12.24 -8.30
N MET A 39 -3.79 -11.40 -9.21
CA MET A 39 -3.76 -11.55 -10.68
C MET A 39 -4.60 -12.71 -11.25
N ASN A 40 -5.15 -13.57 -10.40
CA ASN A 40 -6.10 -14.61 -10.75
C ASN A 40 -7.49 -14.33 -10.13
N GLU A 41 -7.78 -13.08 -9.75
CA GLU A 41 -9.03 -12.69 -9.07
C GLU A 41 -10.25 -13.05 -9.89
N TYR A 42 -10.13 -13.04 -11.23
CA TYR A 42 -11.18 -13.46 -12.14
C TYR A 42 -11.69 -14.88 -11.85
N GLU A 43 -10.79 -15.82 -11.52
CA GLU A 43 -11.15 -17.21 -11.20
C GLU A 43 -11.92 -17.32 -9.88
N TYR A 44 -11.73 -16.36 -8.97
CA TYR A 44 -12.39 -16.29 -7.66
C TYR A 44 -13.45 -15.20 -7.58
N SER A 45 -13.80 -14.59 -8.72
CA SER A 45 -14.59 -13.37 -8.79
C SER A 45 -16.00 -13.53 -8.22
N GLU A 46 -16.61 -14.71 -8.37
CA GLU A 46 -17.94 -15.00 -7.81
C GLU A 46 -17.92 -14.90 -6.27
N TYR A 47 -16.95 -15.51 -5.59
CA TYR A 47 -16.84 -15.46 -4.13
C TYR A 47 -16.42 -14.08 -3.63
N LEU A 48 -15.46 -13.45 -4.32
CA LEU A 48 -15.01 -12.10 -3.98
C LEU A 48 -16.17 -11.10 -4.09
N SER A 49 -16.94 -11.18 -5.16
CA SER A 49 -18.12 -10.33 -5.38
C SER A 49 -19.17 -10.53 -4.28
N GLU A 50 -19.46 -11.77 -3.88
CA GLU A 50 -20.45 -12.03 -2.81
C GLU A 50 -19.99 -11.54 -1.43
N ILE A 51 -18.69 -11.61 -1.14
CA ILE A 51 -18.13 -11.03 0.08
C ILE A 51 -18.22 -9.50 0.03
N GLU A 52 -17.77 -8.88 -1.06
CA GLU A 52 -17.76 -7.42 -1.20
C GLU A 52 -19.17 -6.84 -1.20
N PHE A 53 -20.09 -7.47 -1.93
CA PHE A 53 -21.49 -7.08 -1.99
C PHE A 53 -22.16 -7.19 -0.61
N SER A 54 -21.99 -8.29 0.11
CA SER A 54 -22.59 -8.46 1.44
C SER A 54 -22.06 -7.44 2.46
N ILE A 55 -20.78 -7.08 2.40
CA ILE A 55 -20.22 -6.02 3.25
C ILE A 55 -20.80 -4.65 2.87
N ALA A 56 -20.85 -4.33 1.58
CA ALA A 56 -21.37 -3.05 1.08
C ALA A 56 -22.87 -2.88 1.39
N ASP A 57 -23.67 -3.90 1.13
CA ASP A 57 -25.10 -3.93 1.46
C ASP A 57 -25.32 -3.76 2.97
N TYR A 58 -24.58 -4.52 3.79
CA TYR A 58 -24.69 -4.41 5.23
C TYR A 58 -24.33 -3.00 5.73
N TYR A 59 -23.23 -2.42 5.24
CA TYR A 59 -22.87 -1.05 5.55
C TYR A 59 -23.96 -0.06 5.15
N TYR A 60 -24.43 -0.16 3.90
CA TYR A 60 -25.28 0.85 3.30
C TYR A 60 -26.73 0.80 3.80
N ASN A 61 -27.31 -0.40 3.83
CA ASN A 61 -28.74 -0.62 4.12
C ASN A 61 -29.01 -0.97 5.59
N LYS A 62 -28.05 -1.56 6.31
CA LYS A 62 -28.29 -2.08 7.67
C LYS A 62 -27.56 -1.29 8.75
N ASN A 63 -26.28 -0.94 8.56
CA ASN A 63 -25.46 -0.30 9.59
C ASN A 63 -24.32 0.58 9.05
N ARG A 64 -24.60 1.88 8.88
CA ARG A 64 -23.60 2.90 8.46
C ARG A 64 -22.44 3.14 9.43
N LYS A 65 -22.45 2.52 10.62
CA LYS A 65 -21.38 2.64 11.61
C LYS A 65 -20.41 1.46 11.61
N VAL A 66 -20.63 0.44 10.78
CA VAL A 66 -19.67 -0.68 10.67
C VAL A 66 -18.30 -0.15 10.22
N THR A 67 -17.25 -0.64 10.84
CA THR A 67 -15.87 -0.23 10.56
C THR A 67 -15.10 -1.33 9.84
N ASP A 68 -13.99 -0.97 9.20
CA ASP A 68 -13.10 -1.94 8.55
C ASP A 68 -12.59 -2.98 9.58
N LYS A 69 -12.39 -2.56 10.85
CA LYS A 69 -12.03 -3.48 11.95
C LYS A 69 -13.13 -4.49 12.27
N ASP A 70 -14.40 -4.13 12.10
CA ASP A 70 -15.51 -5.06 12.31
C ASP A 70 -15.60 -6.07 11.16
N VAL A 71 -15.34 -5.62 9.93
CA VAL A 71 -15.22 -6.49 8.75
C VAL A 71 -14.07 -7.47 8.89
N ILE A 72 -12.86 -7.00 9.23
CA ILE A 72 -11.69 -7.85 9.48
C ILE A 72 -12.02 -8.92 10.53
N ARG A 73 -12.69 -8.53 11.62
CA ARG A 73 -13.08 -9.47 12.69
C ARG A 73 -14.09 -10.51 12.17
N ALA A 74 -15.04 -10.09 11.34
CA ALA A 74 -16.04 -10.99 10.76
C ALA A 74 -15.38 -12.00 9.82
N LEU A 75 -14.56 -11.53 8.88
CA LEU A 75 -13.83 -12.37 7.91
C LEU A 75 -12.92 -13.39 8.59
N LYS A 76 -12.14 -12.96 9.60
CA LYS A 76 -11.30 -13.88 10.39
C LYS A 76 -12.14 -14.92 11.13
N ASN A 77 -13.27 -14.52 11.71
CA ASN A 77 -14.15 -15.45 12.42
C ASN A 77 -14.75 -16.50 11.47
N ILE A 78 -15.17 -16.09 10.27
CA ILE A 78 -15.68 -16.98 9.22
C ILE A 78 -14.59 -17.94 8.75
N LYS A 79 -13.39 -17.40 8.45
CA LYS A 79 -12.23 -18.21 8.07
C LYS A 79 -11.93 -19.28 9.10
N GLU A 80 -11.89 -18.94 10.39
CA GLU A 80 -11.54 -19.87 11.46
C GLU A 80 -12.64 -20.87 11.83
N ASN A 81 -13.92 -20.54 11.58
CA ASN A 81 -15.09 -21.31 12.05
C ASN A 81 -16.03 -21.73 10.92
N ARG A 82 -15.53 -21.88 9.69
CA ARG A 82 -16.30 -22.36 8.52
C ARG A 82 -16.88 -23.77 8.70
N ASP A 83 -16.36 -24.54 9.67
CA ASP A 83 -16.86 -25.85 10.11
C ASP A 83 -18.01 -25.76 11.14
N LYS A 84 -18.48 -24.55 11.45
CA LYS A 84 -19.63 -24.30 12.32
C LYS A 84 -20.86 -23.97 11.47
N PRO A 85 -22.08 -24.27 11.97
CA PRO A 85 -23.28 -23.90 11.25
C PRO A 85 -23.40 -22.37 11.22
N ILE A 86 -24.04 -21.80 10.19
CA ILE A 86 -24.20 -20.34 10.06
C ILE A 86 -24.85 -19.70 11.31
N SER A 87 -25.73 -20.43 12.00
CA SER A 87 -26.31 -20.01 13.29
C SER A 87 -25.31 -19.77 14.42
N PHE A 88 -24.08 -20.27 14.33
CA PHE A 88 -22.99 -20.01 15.28
C PHE A 88 -22.56 -18.53 15.28
N PHE A 89 -22.60 -17.87 14.13
CA PHE A 89 -22.15 -16.49 14.00
C PHE A 89 -23.15 -15.54 14.66
N GLU A 90 -22.80 -14.92 15.78
CA GLU A 90 -23.72 -14.05 16.52
C GLU A 90 -23.90 -12.67 15.87
N LYS A 91 -22.89 -12.18 15.14
CA LYS A 91 -22.94 -10.85 14.57
C LYS A 91 -23.69 -10.87 13.23
N PRO A 92 -24.61 -9.91 12.98
CA PRO A 92 -25.33 -9.85 11.72
C PRO A 92 -24.42 -9.83 10.49
N LEU A 93 -23.37 -9.02 10.47
CA LEU A 93 -22.43 -8.98 9.33
C LEU A 93 -21.80 -10.34 9.03
N GLU A 94 -21.43 -11.10 10.06
CA GLU A 94 -20.83 -12.43 9.90
C GLU A 94 -21.81 -13.39 9.24
N LYS A 95 -23.08 -13.37 9.68
CA LYS A 95 -24.14 -14.18 9.07
C LYS A 95 -24.39 -13.80 7.61
N GLU A 96 -24.42 -12.51 7.31
CA GLU A 96 -24.67 -12.03 5.94
C GLU A 96 -23.58 -12.52 4.98
N ILE A 97 -22.31 -12.35 5.34
CA ILE A 97 -21.18 -12.82 4.52
C ILE A 97 -21.20 -14.36 4.43
N ALA A 98 -21.43 -15.06 5.54
CA ALA A 98 -21.44 -16.52 5.54
C ALA A 98 -22.61 -17.08 4.70
N LYS A 99 -23.77 -16.43 4.69
CA LYS A 99 -24.91 -16.84 3.86
C LYS A 99 -24.67 -16.57 2.38
N SER A 100 -24.10 -15.41 2.03
CA SER A 100 -23.87 -15.07 0.62
C SER A 100 -22.88 -16.02 -0.06
N LEU A 101 -22.01 -16.66 0.71
CA LEU A 101 -21.06 -17.65 0.19
C LEU A 101 -21.64 -19.05 -0.05
N VAL A 102 -22.86 -19.37 0.41
CA VAL A 102 -23.43 -20.73 0.28
C VAL A 102 -23.67 -21.09 -1.19
N GLU A 103 -24.41 -20.25 -1.92
CA GLU A 103 -24.76 -20.49 -3.32
C GLU A 103 -23.53 -20.62 -4.23
N PRO A 104 -22.56 -19.69 -4.24
CA PRO A 104 -21.38 -19.83 -5.11
C PRO A 104 -20.53 -21.05 -4.76
N LEU A 105 -20.42 -21.44 -3.48
CA LEU A 105 -19.69 -22.64 -3.08
C LEU A 105 -20.44 -23.94 -3.43
N GLU A 106 -21.77 -23.92 -3.47
CA GLU A 106 -22.57 -25.07 -3.90
C GLU A 106 -22.46 -25.29 -5.41
N GLU A 107 -22.48 -24.20 -6.20
CA GLU A 107 -22.37 -24.26 -7.66
C GLU A 107 -20.94 -24.55 -8.12
N ASN A 108 -19.96 -23.85 -7.55
CA ASN A 108 -18.54 -23.99 -7.83
C ASN A 108 -17.78 -24.24 -6.50
N PRO A 109 -17.54 -25.49 -6.11
CA PRO A 109 -16.83 -25.79 -4.88
C PRO A 109 -15.35 -25.38 -4.92
N LEU A 110 -14.89 -24.65 -3.90
CA LEU A 110 -13.47 -24.36 -3.67
C LEU A 110 -12.80 -25.46 -2.84
N PHE A 111 -11.48 -25.61 -2.98
CA PHE A 111 -10.70 -26.30 -1.98
C PHE A 111 -10.67 -25.51 -0.66
N ASP A 112 -10.54 -26.20 0.47
CA ASP A 112 -10.49 -25.58 1.80
C ASP A 112 -9.37 -24.53 1.93
N TYR A 113 -8.22 -24.80 1.32
CA TYR A 113 -7.11 -23.87 1.22
C TYR A 113 -7.41 -22.66 0.33
N GLU A 114 -8.07 -22.82 -0.80
CA GLU A 114 -8.44 -21.69 -1.67
C GLU A 114 -9.47 -20.77 -1.01
N PHE A 115 -10.45 -21.34 -0.31
CA PHE A 115 -11.38 -20.56 0.50
C PHE A 115 -10.64 -19.66 1.49
N THR A 116 -9.56 -20.17 2.08
CA THR A 116 -8.69 -19.38 2.96
C THR A 116 -8.01 -18.23 2.19
N LEU A 117 -7.49 -18.50 0.99
CA LEU A 117 -6.86 -17.48 0.15
C LEU A 117 -7.83 -16.38 -0.30
N VAL A 118 -9.08 -16.72 -0.62
CA VAL A 118 -10.14 -15.75 -0.95
C VAL A 118 -10.36 -14.78 0.20
N ILE A 119 -10.51 -15.28 1.42
CA ILE A 119 -10.70 -14.42 2.60
C ILE A 119 -9.44 -13.59 2.89
N ASP A 120 -8.25 -14.19 2.76
CA ASP A 120 -6.98 -13.48 2.98
C ASP A 120 -6.76 -12.37 1.96
N TYR A 121 -7.18 -12.56 0.71
CA TYR A 121 -7.15 -11.54 -0.32
C TYR A 121 -8.01 -10.33 0.07
N VAL A 122 -9.25 -10.54 0.49
CA VAL A 122 -10.12 -9.44 0.95
C VAL A 122 -9.51 -8.72 2.17
N LEU A 123 -8.91 -9.46 3.10
CA LEU A 123 -8.19 -8.87 4.24
C LEU A 123 -7.00 -8.01 3.79
N TRP A 124 -6.26 -8.43 2.77
CA TRP A 124 -5.17 -7.67 2.17
C TRP A 124 -5.67 -6.40 1.45
N VAL A 125 -6.78 -6.49 0.71
CA VAL A 125 -7.42 -5.33 0.06
C VAL A 125 -7.86 -4.27 1.09
N ILE A 126 -8.33 -4.70 2.26
CA ILE A 126 -8.65 -3.81 3.39
C ILE A 126 -7.37 -3.12 3.91
N ASP A 127 -6.30 -3.88 4.13
CA ASP A 127 -5.04 -3.37 4.68
C ASP A 127 -4.36 -2.35 3.74
N ASN A 128 -4.40 -2.60 2.43
CA ASN A 128 -3.93 -1.67 1.38
C ASN A 128 -4.66 -0.32 1.33
N ARG A 129 -5.74 -0.15 2.08
CA ARG A 129 -6.49 1.11 2.20
C ARG A 129 -6.33 1.76 3.56
N SER A 130 -5.55 1.18 4.47
CA SER A 130 -5.33 1.68 5.83
C SER A 130 -4.61 3.04 5.88
N TRP A 131 -3.93 3.44 4.80
CA TRP A 131 -3.31 4.77 4.64
C TRP A 131 -4.36 5.90 4.55
N LEU A 132 -5.59 5.58 4.16
CA LEU A 132 -6.72 6.49 4.34
C LEU A 132 -7.03 6.45 5.83
N GLU A 133 -6.68 7.51 6.58
CA GLU A 133 -6.90 7.67 8.03
C GLU A 133 -8.40 7.71 8.44
N ASP A 134 -9.24 6.88 7.83
CA ASP A 134 -10.65 6.65 8.08
C ASP A 134 -10.83 5.23 8.62
N LYS A 135 -11.71 5.06 9.61
CA LYS A 135 -12.04 3.74 10.16
C LYS A 135 -12.96 2.93 9.23
N GLN A 136 -13.39 3.55 8.14
CA GLN A 136 -14.34 3.05 7.16
C GLN A 136 -13.80 3.21 5.74
N ALA A 137 -12.48 3.18 5.56
CA ALA A 137 -11.83 3.38 4.27
C ALA A 137 -12.27 2.32 3.27
N TYR A 138 -12.16 1.04 3.63
CA TYR A 138 -12.56 -0.06 2.75
C TYR A 138 -14.08 -0.12 2.57
N VAL A 139 -14.87 -0.11 3.66
CA VAL A 139 -16.33 -0.26 3.55
C VAL A 139 -17.00 0.86 2.73
N LYS A 140 -16.48 2.10 2.79
CA LYS A 140 -16.97 3.19 1.94
C LYS A 140 -16.51 3.04 0.51
N TRP A 141 -15.29 2.56 0.29
CA TRP A 141 -14.75 2.34 -1.04
C TRP A 141 -15.55 1.28 -1.80
N ILE A 142 -15.80 0.11 -1.21
CA ILE A 142 -16.60 -0.93 -1.88
C ILE A 142 -18.05 -0.48 -2.11
N ALA A 143 -18.65 0.26 -1.16
CA ALA A 143 -20.01 0.78 -1.33
C ALA A 143 -20.08 1.84 -2.44
N TYR A 144 -18.99 2.59 -2.63
CA TYR A 144 -18.83 3.51 -3.74
C TYR A 144 -18.66 2.76 -5.07
N VAL A 145 -17.73 1.80 -5.17
CA VAL A 145 -17.45 1.02 -6.38
C VAL A 145 -18.67 0.23 -6.84
N LEU A 146 -19.40 -0.40 -5.91
CA LEU A 146 -20.62 -1.16 -6.21
C LEU A 146 -21.86 -0.27 -6.43
N GLY A 147 -21.69 1.05 -6.47
CA GLY A 147 -22.76 1.98 -6.84
C GLY A 147 -23.88 2.13 -5.81
N PHE A 148 -23.63 1.87 -4.52
CA PHE A 148 -24.64 2.04 -3.48
C PHE A 148 -24.92 3.53 -3.18
N PHE A 149 -23.93 4.40 -3.32
CA PHE A 149 -24.03 5.82 -2.95
C PHE A 149 -24.98 6.59 -3.85
N SER A 150 -25.71 7.57 -3.28
CA SER A 150 -26.39 8.57 -4.10
C SER A 150 -25.38 9.50 -4.80
N ASP A 151 -25.79 10.18 -5.87
CA ASP A 151 -24.96 11.18 -6.57
C ASP A 151 -24.31 12.21 -5.61
N GLU A 152 -25.02 12.63 -4.56
CA GLU A 152 -24.48 13.57 -3.57
C GLU A 152 -23.44 12.93 -2.65
N GLU A 153 -23.68 11.68 -2.23
CA GLU A 153 -22.75 10.90 -1.41
C GLU A 153 -21.49 10.58 -2.19
N GLU A 154 -21.62 10.18 -3.44
CA GLU A 154 -20.54 9.89 -4.38
C GLU A 154 -19.61 11.09 -4.53
N LYS A 155 -20.16 12.25 -4.95
CA LYS A 155 -19.39 13.50 -5.10
C LYS A 155 -18.76 13.96 -3.79
N LYS A 156 -19.37 13.65 -2.65
CA LYS A 156 -18.81 13.98 -1.34
C LYS A 156 -17.63 13.05 -1.02
N TYR A 157 -17.78 11.75 -1.23
CA TYR A 157 -16.75 10.76 -1.01
C TYR A 157 -15.52 11.03 -1.88
N GLU A 158 -15.70 11.22 -3.20
CA GLU A 158 -14.60 11.51 -4.11
C GLU A 158 -13.83 12.78 -3.73
N ARG A 159 -14.53 13.85 -3.36
CA ARG A 159 -13.87 15.09 -2.93
C ARG A 159 -13.01 14.89 -1.69
N GLN A 160 -13.47 14.04 -0.76
CA GLN A 160 -12.70 13.69 0.43
C GLN A 160 -11.51 12.81 0.06
N PHE A 161 -11.72 11.77 -0.74
CA PHE A 161 -10.68 10.88 -1.23
C PHE A 161 -9.57 11.63 -1.99
N LYS A 162 -9.95 12.43 -3.01
CA LYS A 162 -9.02 13.29 -3.78
C LYS A 162 -8.22 14.23 -2.88
N LYS A 163 -8.82 14.75 -1.81
CA LYS A 163 -8.12 15.61 -0.85
C LYS A 163 -7.09 14.84 -0.03
N PHE A 164 -7.39 13.61 0.39
CA PHE A 164 -6.44 12.76 1.12
C PHE A 164 -5.31 12.29 0.21
N ALA A 165 -5.62 11.76 -0.96
CA ALA A 165 -4.65 11.29 -1.93
C ALA A 165 -3.62 12.37 -2.32
N ARG A 166 -4.08 13.61 -2.56
CA ARG A 166 -3.18 14.75 -2.81
C ARG A 166 -2.23 15.06 -1.65
N LYS A 167 -2.63 14.85 -0.40
CA LYS A 167 -1.74 15.05 0.75
C LYS A 167 -0.63 13.98 0.80
N MET A 168 -0.92 12.80 0.27
CA MET A 168 0.00 11.66 0.20
C MET A 168 0.84 11.66 -1.08
N GLY A 169 0.77 12.71 -1.91
CA GLY A 169 1.52 12.80 -3.17
C GLY A 169 0.96 11.96 -4.32
N VAL A 170 -0.22 11.37 -4.16
CA VAL A 170 -0.87 10.57 -5.21
C VAL A 170 -1.42 11.48 -6.31
N SER A 171 -1.06 11.17 -7.57
CA SER A 171 -1.46 11.95 -8.74
C SER A 171 -2.96 11.83 -9.04
N GLY A 172 -3.50 12.77 -9.82
CA GLY A 172 -4.91 12.75 -10.22
C GLY A 172 -5.31 11.46 -10.97
N ALA A 173 -4.45 10.99 -11.88
CA ALA A 173 -4.68 9.76 -12.65
C ALA A 173 -4.69 8.51 -11.75
N GLN A 174 -3.76 8.43 -10.78
CA GLN A 174 -3.76 7.35 -9.79
C GLN A 174 -5.03 7.39 -8.92
N VAL A 175 -5.53 8.58 -8.57
CA VAL A 175 -6.78 8.70 -7.82
C VAL A 175 -7.97 8.19 -8.61
N ASP A 176 -8.07 8.53 -9.89
CA ASP A 176 -9.19 8.06 -10.72
C ASP A 176 -9.11 6.55 -10.95
N THR A 177 -7.91 5.97 -11.00
CA THR A 177 -7.68 4.51 -10.99
C THR A 177 -8.14 3.86 -9.69
N LEU A 178 -7.75 4.43 -8.53
CA LEU A 178 -8.17 3.93 -7.21
C LEU A 178 -9.68 4.08 -6.96
N LEU A 179 -10.32 5.04 -7.62
CA LEU A 179 -11.77 5.22 -7.61
C LEU A 179 -12.47 4.38 -8.70
N MET A 180 -11.74 3.55 -9.46
CA MET A 180 -12.30 2.71 -10.52
C MET A 180 -13.19 3.53 -11.49
N LYS A 181 -12.77 4.77 -11.79
CA LYS A 181 -13.53 5.75 -12.61
C LYS A 181 -13.24 5.71 -14.10
N ARG A 182 -12.26 4.91 -14.51
CA ARG A 182 -12.01 4.61 -15.93
C ARG A 182 -12.61 3.24 -16.21
N ASP A 183 -13.42 3.14 -17.24
CA ASP A 183 -13.86 1.84 -17.75
C ASP A 183 -12.62 1.04 -18.17
N ALA A 184 -12.67 -0.29 -18.02
CA ALA A 184 -11.56 -1.17 -18.41
C ALA A 184 -11.18 -1.04 -19.90
N GLU A 185 -12.09 -0.54 -20.74
CA GLU A 185 -11.85 -0.24 -22.16
C GLU A 185 -11.13 1.10 -22.38
N ASP A 186 -11.27 2.08 -21.46
CA ASP A 186 -10.54 3.37 -21.47
C ASP A 186 -9.14 3.27 -20.82
N MET A 187 -8.77 2.08 -20.30
CA MET A 187 -7.42 1.81 -19.78
C MET A 187 -6.38 1.53 -20.88
N PHE A 188 -6.80 1.35 -22.14
CA PHE A 188 -5.93 0.91 -23.24
C PHE A 188 -5.87 1.88 -24.43
N ASP A 189 -6.13 3.16 -24.23
CA ASP A 189 -5.72 4.16 -25.23
C ASP A 189 -4.21 4.39 -25.09
N GLU A 190 -3.44 3.80 -26.01
CA GLU A 190 -1.97 3.90 -26.10
C GLU A 190 -1.48 5.36 -26.03
N ASP A 191 -2.27 6.29 -26.58
CA ASP A 191 -1.96 7.72 -26.61
C ASP A 191 -1.97 8.38 -25.21
N ASP A 192 -2.72 7.85 -24.23
CA ASP A 192 -2.81 8.42 -22.88
C ASP A 192 -1.74 7.86 -21.92
N ILE A 193 -1.16 6.69 -22.24
CA ILE A 193 -0.12 6.04 -21.44
C ILE A 193 1.27 6.37 -21.98
N PHE A 194 1.44 6.36 -23.31
CA PHE A 194 2.73 6.50 -23.99
C PHE A 194 2.88 7.80 -24.79
N GLY A 195 1.79 8.57 -24.95
CA GLY A 195 1.82 9.87 -25.62
C GLY A 195 2.41 11.00 -24.77
N GLU A 196 2.53 12.18 -25.38
CA GLU A 196 3.13 13.38 -24.77
C GLU A 196 2.32 13.83 -23.53
N GLY A 197 2.89 13.70 -22.33
CA GLY A 197 2.23 13.90 -21.03
C GLY A 197 1.63 12.66 -20.36
N GLY A 198 1.84 11.46 -20.92
CA GLY A 198 1.39 10.16 -20.38
C GLY A 198 2.27 9.60 -19.25
N LEU A 199 1.79 8.53 -18.60
CA LEU A 199 2.46 7.87 -17.45
C LEU A 199 3.87 7.36 -17.80
N LEU A 200 4.07 6.91 -19.03
CA LEU A 200 5.29 6.27 -19.54
C LEU A 200 5.76 6.97 -20.82
N GLU A 201 5.66 8.29 -20.85
CA GLU A 201 6.08 9.13 -21.96
C GLU A 201 7.53 8.82 -22.37
N GLY A 202 7.72 8.33 -23.61
CA GLY A 202 9.03 7.97 -24.16
C GLY A 202 9.39 6.48 -24.12
N LEU A 203 8.54 5.61 -23.57
CA LEU A 203 8.66 4.16 -23.67
C LEU A 203 7.69 3.60 -24.71
N SER A 204 8.04 2.52 -25.41
CA SER A 204 7.12 1.83 -26.31
C SER A 204 6.36 0.71 -25.58
N PRO A 205 5.18 0.27 -26.07
CA PRO A 205 4.48 -0.89 -25.55
C PRO A 205 5.37 -2.14 -25.47
N GLU A 206 6.31 -2.30 -26.41
CA GLU A 206 7.31 -3.36 -26.39
C GLU A 206 8.39 -3.19 -25.30
N ASP A 207 8.66 -1.96 -24.82
CA ASP A 207 9.61 -1.74 -23.70
C ASP A 207 8.98 -2.07 -22.32
N VAL A 208 7.65 -2.07 -22.24
CA VAL A 208 6.89 -2.28 -20.99
C VAL A 208 6.27 -3.69 -20.93
N PHE A 209 5.80 -4.22 -22.06
CA PHE A 209 5.14 -5.53 -22.15
C PHE A 209 5.97 -6.58 -22.93
N GLY A 210 7.14 -6.19 -23.46
CA GLY A 210 8.05 -7.08 -24.16
C GLY A 210 8.96 -7.85 -23.21
N GLU A 211 8.69 -9.15 -23.10
CA GLU A 211 9.56 -10.20 -22.56
C GLU A 211 10.22 -9.94 -21.18
N SER A 212 9.41 -10.02 -20.11
CA SER A 212 9.81 -10.75 -18.89
C SER A 212 8.59 -11.20 -18.09
N ARG A 213 7.89 -12.24 -18.56
CA ARG A 213 6.84 -12.97 -17.82
C ARG A 213 7.38 -13.78 -16.62
N THR A 214 8.47 -13.32 -16.01
CA THR A 214 9.16 -13.97 -14.88
C THR A 214 9.47 -12.99 -13.74
N ALA A 215 9.26 -11.69 -13.91
CA ALA A 215 9.55 -10.67 -12.89
C ALA A 215 8.39 -10.46 -11.89
N ASP A 216 7.13 -10.58 -12.31
CA ASP A 216 5.97 -10.17 -11.50
C ASP A 216 5.65 -11.12 -10.31
N ASP A 217 5.96 -12.41 -10.44
CA ASP A 217 5.90 -13.38 -9.32
C ASP A 217 6.98 -13.10 -8.25
N LEU A 218 8.07 -12.45 -8.65
CA LEU A 218 9.24 -12.17 -7.81
C LEU A 218 9.05 -10.91 -6.97
N GLU A 219 8.46 -9.87 -7.55
CA GLU A 219 8.12 -8.63 -6.87
C GLU A 219 7.02 -8.83 -5.81
N THR A 220 5.95 -9.56 -6.14
CA THR A 220 4.90 -9.89 -5.17
C THR A 220 5.41 -10.80 -4.05
N GLY A 221 6.27 -11.77 -4.39
CA GLY A 221 6.95 -12.60 -3.41
C GLY A 221 7.85 -11.78 -2.48
N PHE A 222 8.52 -10.76 -3.02
CA PHE A 222 9.41 -9.88 -2.28
C PHE A 222 8.68 -9.06 -1.21
N PHE A 223 7.51 -8.49 -1.51
CA PHE A 223 6.77 -7.71 -0.52
C PHE A 223 6.19 -8.54 0.63
N LEU A 224 5.94 -9.83 0.41
CA LEU A 224 5.47 -10.78 1.42
C LEU A 224 6.59 -11.39 2.27
N MET A 225 7.85 -11.22 1.87
CA MET A 225 9.02 -11.65 2.64
C MET A 225 9.20 -10.80 3.90
N ASN A 226 9.73 -11.40 4.96
CA ASN A 226 10.19 -10.65 6.12
C ASN A 226 11.48 -9.87 5.82
N ASP A 227 11.88 -8.95 6.71
CA ASP A 227 13.05 -8.08 6.49
C ASP A 227 14.35 -8.84 6.16
N ASP A 228 14.61 -9.98 6.80
CA ASP A 228 15.84 -10.77 6.59
C ASP A 228 15.79 -11.47 5.22
N GLU A 229 14.62 -11.99 4.84
CA GLU A 229 14.39 -12.60 3.53
C GLU A 229 14.51 -11.58 2.39
N LYS A 230 13.95 -10.37 2.57
CA LYS A 230 14.10 -9.25 1.63
C LYS A 230 15.58 -8.86 1.48
N PHE A 231 16.29 -8.76 2.60
CA PHE A 231 17.72 -8.45 2.60
C PHE A 231 18.51 -9.46 1.77
N ASP A 232 18.35 -10.75 2.07
CA ASP A 232 19.08 -11.83 1.39
C ASP A 232 18.71 -11.92 -0.10
N PHE A 233 17.43 -11.73 -0.43
CA PHE A 233 16.95 -11.68 -1.81
C PHE A 233 17.64 -10.57 -2.61
N LEU A 234 17.63 -9.34 -2.10
CA LEU A 234 18.26 -8.20 -2.79
C LEU A 234 19.77 -8.33 -2.85
N MET A 235 20.42 -8.97 -1.86
CA MET A 235 21.84 -9.27 -1.96
C MET A 235 22.17 -10.10 -3.20
N ASP A 236 21.30 -10.99 -3.66
CA ASP A 236 21.56 -11.83 -4.84
C ASP A 236 21.03 -11.22 -6.14
N LYS A 237 19.83 -10.62 -6.09
CA LYS A 237 19.06 -10.21 -7.27
C LYS A 237 18.93 -8.71 -7.46
N GLY A 238 19.27 -7.90 -6.45
CA GLY A 238 19.02 -6.46 -6.48
C GLY A 238 19.57 -5.70 -7.69
N PRO A 239 20.73 -6.05 -8.30
CA PRO A 239 21.19 -5.36 -9.52
C PRO A 239 20.23 -5.50 -10.70
N ASP A 240 19.48 -6.60 -10.77
CA ASP A 240 18.49 -6.87 -11.81
C ASP A 240 17.14 -6.17 -11.52
N TYR A 241 16.94 -5.67 -10.29
CA TYR A 241 15.68 -5.10 -9.80
C TYR A 241 15.93 -3.84 -8.97
N VAL A 242 16.37 -2.76 -9.63
CA VAL A 242 16.67 -1.45 -9.01
C VAL A 242 15.50 -0.91 -8.18
N GLU A 243 14.27 -1.11 -8.66
CA GLU A 243 13.04 -0.63 -8.03
C GLU A 243 12.81 -1.29 -6.67
N LEU A 244 12.98 -2.62 -6.58
CA LEU A 244 12.88 -3.35 -5.30
C LEU A 244 13.97 -2.93 -4.30
N VAL A 245 15.16 -2.61 -4.79
CA VAL A 245 16.23 -2.04 -3.95
C VAL A 245 15.82 -0.67 -3.40
N GLN A 246 15.19 0.16 -4.23
CA GLN A 246 14.68 1.46 -3.82
C GLN A 246 13.58 1.32 -2.77
N ASP A 247 12.58 0.50 -3.03
CA ASP A 247 11.45 0.30 -2.12
C ASP A 247 11.89 -0.22 -0.75
N TYR A 248 12.80 -1.19 -0.73
CA TYR A 248 13.34 -1.69 0.53
C TYR A 248 14.08 -0.61 1.34
N VAL A 249 14.92 0.20 0.68
CA VAL A 249 15.66 1.27 1.35
C VAL A 249 14.71 2.36 1.86
N MET A 250 13.67 2.71 1.10
CA MET A 250 12.68 3.70 1.50
C MET A 250 11.79 3.19 2.64
N GLU A 251 11.37 1.91 2.61
CA GLU A 251 10.63 1.25 3.71
C GLU A 251 11.43 1.30 5.03
N LEU A 252 12.74 1.02 4.98
CA LEU A 252 13.60 1.15 6.14
C LEU A 252 13.72 2.61 6.62
N ALA A 253 13.73 3.58 5.69
CA ALA A 253 13.84 5.00 6.03
C ALA A 253 12.57 5.52 6.71
N GLU A 254 11.40 5.08 6.26
CA GLU A 254 10.10 5.40 6.88
C GLU A 254 9.99 4.83 8.31
N LYS A 255 10.58 3.66 8.55
CA LYS A 255 10.70 3.05 9.89
C LYS A 255 11.83 3.65 10.75
N GLU A 256 12.54 4.65 10.24
CA GLU A 256 13.73 5.26 10.86
C GLU A 256 14.87 4.25 11.15
N GLU A 257 14.93 3.13 10.43
CA GLU A 257 15.92 2.06 10.61
C GLU A 257 17.24 2.32 9.86
N PHE A 258 17.80 3.51 10.05
CA PHE A 258 18.99 3.99 9.33
C PHE A 258 20.25 3.12 9.52
N GLU A 259 20.37 2.40 10.65
CA GLU A 259 21.47 1.45 10.87
C GLU A 259 21.41 0.27 9.88
N LYS A 260 20.20 -0.24 9.58
CA LYS A 260 20.00 -1.31 8.60
C LYS A 260 20.28 -0.82 7.18
N ILE A 261 19.90 0.41 6.84
CA ILE A 261 20.23 1.03 5.54
C ILE A 261 21.74 1.07 5.33
N GLN A 262 22.51 1.46 6.36
CA GLN A 262 23.98 1.49 6.27
C GLN A 262 24.59 0.09 6.14
N ASP A 263 24.09 -0.89 6.88
CA ASP A 263 24.55 -2.28 6.76
C ASP A 263 24.26 -2.87 5.38
N PHE A 264 23.04 -2.65 4.87
CA PHE A 264 22.63 -3.02 3.52
C PHE A 264 23.53 -2.36 2.47
N TYR A 265 23.68 -1.03 2.55
CA TYR A 265 24.52 -0.26 1.64
C TYR A 265 25.95 -0.82 1.57
N LYS A 266 26.55 -1.10 2.72
CA LYS A 266 27.92 -1.62 2.80
C LYS A 266 28.03 -3.00 2.16
N LYS A 267 27.17 -3.94 2.57
CA LYS A 267 27.21 -5.33 2.07
C LYS A 267 26.89 -5.41 0.59
N PHE A 268 25.88 -4.66 0.13
CA PHE A 268 25.50 -4.60 -1.28
C PHE A 268 26.63 -4.01 -2.12
N SER A 269 27.22 -2.88 -1.71
CA SER A 269 28.32 -2.23 -2.44
C SER A 269 29.58 -3.08 -2.50
N GLU A 270 29.86 -3.87 -1.47
CA GLU A 270 30.99 -4.82 -1.45
C GLU A 270 30.78 -5.97 -2.45
N LYS A 271 29.54 -6.45 -2.58
CA LYS A 271 29.17 -7.57 -3.44
C LYS A 271 28.99 -7.16 -4.91
N HIS A 272 28.30 -6.06 -5.15
CA HIS A 272 27.92 -5.56 -6.48
C HIS A 272 28.66 -4.28 -6.81
N LYS A 273 29.98 -4.42 -7.01
CA LYS A 273 30.85 -3.30 -7.36
C LYS A 273 30.44 -2.74 -8.72
N GLY A 274 29.99 -1.49 -8.76
CA GLY A 274 29.56 -0.84 -10.00
C GLY A 274 28.05 -0.59 -10.08
N PHE A 275 27.27 -1.03 -9.10
CA PHE A 275 25.85 -0.67 -9.02
C PHE A 275 25.68 0.73 -8.42
N PHE A 276 25.85 1.74 -9.27
CA PHE A 276 25.80 3.15 -8.91
C PHE A 276 24.42 3.69 -8.49
N PRO A 277 23.27 3.13 -8.94
CA PRO A 277 21.95 3.57 -8.48
C PRO A 277 21.78 3.53 -6.96
N LEU A 278 22.43 2.59 -6.27
CA LEU A 278 22.35 2.47 -4.81
C LEU A 278 22.86 3.74 -4.08
N HIS A 279 23.84 4.46 -4.64
CA HIS A 279 24.30 5.72 -4.05
C HIS A 279 23.17 6.75 -4.06
N PHE A 280 22.46 6.87 -5.17
CA PHE A 280 21.34 7.80 -5.30
C PHE A 280 20.18 7.43 -4.38
N ILE A 281 19.77 6.15 -4.40
CA ILE A 281 18.69 5.61 -3.56
C ILE A 281 18.94 5.90 -2.07
N VAL A 282 20.14 5.56 -1.58
CA VAL A 282 20.48 5.81 -0.17
C VAL A 282 20.59 7.30 0.10
N GLY A 283 21.13 8.11 -0.82
CA GLY A 283 21.13 9.57 -0.68
C GLY A 283 19.73 10.14 -0.48
N SER A 284 18.76 9.67 -1.26
CA SER A 284 17.35 10.06 -1.16
C SER A 284 16.73 9.72 0.21
N ALA A 285 17.04 8.54 0.75
CA ALA A 285 16.56 8.13 2.07
C ALA A 285 17.06 9.05 3.22
N TYR A 286 18.19 9.72 3.06
CA TYR A 286 18.76 10.63 4.06
C TYR A 286 18.34 12.10 3.90
N LEU A 287 17.57 12.46 2.87
CA LEU A 287 17.23 13.86 2.56
C LEU A 287 16.64 14.63 3.73
N ASN A 288 15.79 13.99 4.52
CA ASN A 288 15.10 14.62 5.64
C ASN A 288 15.81 14.42 6.98
N SER A 289 16.62 13.36 7.12
CA SER A 289 17.24 12.97 8.39
C SER A 289 18.67 13.48 8.55
N ASP A 290 19.49 13.38 7.50
CA ASP A 290 20.86 13.89 7.44
C ASP A 290 21.17 14.40 6.02
N PRO A 291 20.78 15.65 5.71
CA PRO A 291 20.96 16.19 4.37
C PRO A 291 22.44 16.35 3.98
N ALA A 292 23.36 16.45 4.94
CA ALA A 292 24.80 16.49 4.65
C ALA A 292 25.30 15.12 4.18
N LEU A 293 24.80 14.04 4.81
CA LEU A 293 25.07 12.68 4.37
C LEU A 293 24.43 12.39 3.00
N ALA A 294 23.20 12.87 2.77
CA ALA A 294 22.53 12.78 1.47
C ALA A 294 23.37 13.41 0.34
N VAL A 295 23.88 14.64 0.54
CA VAL A 295 24.79 15.31 -0.40
C VAL A 295 26.03 14.46 -0.69
N SER A 296 26.64 13.85 0.33
CA SER A 296 27.82 12.99 0.14
C SER A 296 27.54 11.74 -0.71
N TYR A 297 26.30 11.24 -0.69
CA TYR A 297 25.87 10.11 -1.52
C TYR A 297 25.61 10.55 -2.96
N PHE A 298 24.99 11.71 -3.18
CA PHE A 298 24.83 12.25 -4.53
C PHE A 298 26.16 12.60 -5.20
N GLU A 299 27.16 13.07 -4.43
CA GLU A 299 28.53 13.22 -4.95
C GLU A 299 29.13 11.89 -5.42
N LYS A 300 28.85 10.79 -4.70
CA LYS A 300 29.30 9.45 -5.13
C LYS A 300 28.57 9.00 -6.38
N THR A 301 27.28 9.29 -6.51
CA THR A 301 26.51 9.02 -7.73
C THR A 301 27.14 9.73 -8.93
N LEU A 302 27.36 11.05 -8.84
CA LEU A 302 27.97 11.85 -9.92
C LEU A 302 29.33 11.30 -10.35
N LYS A 303 30.24 11.07 -9.40
CA LYS A 303 31.57 10.51 -9.70
C LYS A 303 31.52 9.15 -10.38
N ALA A 304 30.48 8.38 -10.08
CA ALA A 304 30.34 7.04 -10.61
C ALA A 304 29.65 7.01 -11.98
N THR A 305 28.96 8.09 -12.36
CA THR A 305 28.29 8.25 -13.64
C THR A 305 29.02 9.18 -14.62
N GLU A 306 30.10 9.84 -14.20
CA GLU A 306 30.92 10.77 -15.02
C GLU A 306 31.37 10.21 -16.38
N ASP A 307 31.61 8.89 -16.48
CA ASP A 307 32.04 8.20 -17.71
C ASP A 307 30.95 7.28 -18.31
N SER A 308 29.72 7.31 -17.78
CA SER A 308 28.65 6.39 -18.18
C SER A 308 27.80 6.95 -19.33
N GLU A 309 27.68 6.22 -20.44
CA GLU A 309 26.75 6.56 -21.54
C GLU A 309 25.27 6.39 -21.11
N GLU A 310 24.99 5.61 -20.07
CA GLU A 310 23.64 5.36 -19.55
C GLU A 310 23.11 6.52 -18.67
N PHE A 311 23.96 7.49 -18.31
CA PHE A 311 23.57 8.64 -17.52
C PHE A 311 23.70 9.93 -18.33
N PRO A 312 22.59 10.47 -18.88
CA PRO A 312 22.64 11.66 -19.72
C PRO A 312 23.29 12.85 -18.99
N PRO A 313 24.12 13.65 -19.67
CA PRO A 313 24.76 14.83 -19.08
C PRO A 313 23.75 15.81 -18.46
N GLU A 314 22.52 15.86 -18.99
CA GLU A 314 21.43 16.68 -18.45
C GLU A 314 21.04 16.26 -17.02
N MET A 315 20.97 14.96 -16.74
CA MET A 315 20.63 14.44 -15.39
C MET A 315 21.73 14.75 -14.38
N GLY A 316 23.00 14.71 -14.80
CA GLY A 316 24.13 15.12 -13.96
C GLY A 316 24.02 16.60 -13.55
N GLY A 317 23.71 17.47 -14.51
CA GLY A 317 23.53 18.90 -14.25
C GLY A 317 22.30 19.24 -13.38
N GLU A 318 21.27 18.39 -13.36
CA GLU A 318 20.12 18.54 -12.46
C GLU A 318 20.44 18.12 -11.03
N LEU A 319 21.16 17.01 -10.86
CA LEU A 319 21.60 16.53 -9.54
C LEU A 319 22.54 17.53 -8.87
N GLU A 320 23.45 18.15 -9.62
CA GLU A 320 24.32 19.23 -9.12
C GLU A 320 23.51 20.44 -8.63
N LYS A 321 22.49 20.88 -9.38
CA LYS A 321 21.61 21.98 -8.95
C LYS A 321 20.87 21.65 -7.66
N TYR A 322 20.42 20.41 -7.52
CA TYR A 322 19.72 19.95 -6.34
C TYR A 322 20.64 19.93 -5.11
N MET A 323 21.88 19.45 -5.27
CA MET A 323 22.90 19.50 -4.22
C MET A 323 23.27 20.94 -3.82
N ASP A 324 23.36 21.86 -4.79
CA ASP A 324 23.61 23.28 -4.53
C ASP A 324 22.49 23.92 -3.70
N ILE A 325 21.23 23.56 -3.97
CA ILE A 325 20.07 24.03 -3.19
C ILE A 325 20.14 23.46 -1.76
N LEU A 326 20.35 22.16 -1.60
CA LEU A 326 20.47 21.52 -0.29
C LEU A 326 21.62 22.11 0.53
N THR A 327 22.77 22.34 -0.10
CA THR A 327 23.95 22.93 0.56
C THR A 327 23.69 24.37 1.01
N LYS A 328 22.96 25.16 0.20
CA LYS A 328 22.54 26.51 0.60
C LYS A 328 21.60 26.47 1.80
N LEU A 329 20.60 25.58 1.80
CA LEU A 329 19.68 25.41 2.92
C LEU A 329 20.41 25.00 4.22
N LEU A 330 21.38 24.09 4.12
CA LEU A 330 22.22 23.70 5.26
C LEU A 330 23.07 24.85 5.81
N LEU A 331 23.61 25.70 4.93
CA LEU A 331 24.37 26.89 5.32
C LEU A 331 23.48 27.95 5.97
N GLU A 332 22.27 28.16 5.44
CA GLU A 332 21.26 29.06 6.00
C GLU A 332 20.83 28.61 7.41
N GLU A 333 20.50 27.32 7.58
CA GLU A 333 20.14 26.75 8.88
C GLU A 333 21.29 26.83 9.89
N ALA A 334 22.53 26.62 9.43
CA ALA A 334 23.72 26.78 10.27
C ALA A 334 23.93 28.24 10.71
N THR A 335 23.68 29.21 9.82
CA THR A 335 23.75 30.64 10.16
C THR A 335 22.64 31.06 11.12
N GLU A 336 21.40 30.59 10.95
CA GLU A 336 20.30 30.86 11.88
C GLU A 336 20.59 30.29 13.28
N LYS A 337 21.08 29.03 13.37
CA LYS A 337 21.47 28.43 14.65
C LYS A 337 22.61 29.19 15.36
N VAL A 338 23.52 29.81 14.60
CA VAL A 338 24.58 30.67 15.15
C VAL A 338 24.02 32.01 15.62
N GLU A 339 23.10 32.60 14.89
CA GLU A 339 22.42 33.84 15.28
C GLU A 339 21.54 33.64 16.53
N GLU A 340 20.77 32.56 16.61
CA GLU A 340 19.97 32.23 17.80
C GLU A 340 20.84 32.02 19.04
N LYS A 341 21.94 31.26 18.93
CA LYS A 341 22.92 31.11 20.01
C LYS A 341 23.58 32.43 20.39
N ALA A 342 23.83 33.34 19.44
CA ALA A 342 24.35 34.68 19.69
C ALA A 342 23.33 35.59 20.39
N VAL A 343 22.03 35.43 20.10
CA VAL A 343 20.93 36.17 20.73
C VAL A 343 20.67 35.65 22.16
N GLU A 344 20.70 34.33 22.39
CA GLU A 344 20.60 33.74 23.73
C GLU A 344 21.77 34.12 24.63
N SER A 345 23.00 34.07 24.11
CA SER A 345 24.19 34.48 24.88
C SER A 345 24.18 35.99 25.19
N LYS A 346 23.67 36.85 24.30
CA LYS A 346 23.40 38.27 24.59
C LYS A 346 22.28 38.47 25.63
N LYS A 347 21.22 37.66 25.62
CA LYS A 347 20.16 37.67 26.66
C LYS A 347 20.69 37.26 28.03
N ASN A 348 21.52 36.22 28.11
CA ASN A 348 22.14 35.76 29.34
C ASN A 348 23.15 36.77 29.92
N GLN A 349 23.91 37.48 29.07
CA GLN A 349 24.75 38.59 29.53
C GLN A 349 23.95 39.80 30.04
N LYS A 350 22.76 40.07 29.49
CA LYS A 350 21.87 41.16 29.96
C LYS A 350 21.26 40.83 31.33
N ASN A 351 20.87 39.57 31.56
CA ASN A 351 20.34 39.12 32.85
C ASN A 351 21.40 39.06 33.97
N GLN A 352 22.67 38.80 33.64
CA GLN A 352 23.76 38.90 34.64
C GLN A 352 24.09 40.35 35.04
N LYS A 353 23.83 41.34 34.16
CA LYS A 353 24.06 42.77 34.48
C LYS A 353 22.90 43.41 35.28
N SER A 354 21.68 42.90 35.17
CA SER A 354 20.52 43.40 35.95
C SER A 354 20.44 42.84 37.37
N GLY A 355 21.00 41.65 37.64
CA GLY A 355 20.99 41.02 38.97
C GLY A 355 21.96 41.58 40.01
N LYS A 356 22.82 42.56 39.67
CA LYS A 356 23.88 43.06 40.58
C LYS A 356 23.60 44.41 41.25
N LYS A 357 22.37 44.95 41.15
CA LYS A 357 22.03 46.29 41.69
C LYS A 357 20.90 46.35 42.71
N SER A 358 20.60 45.24 43.39
CA SER A 358 19.67 45.25 44.53
C SER A 358 20.21 44.39 45.68
N LEU A 359 21.23 44.90 46.38
CA LEU A 359 21.60 44.53 47.76
C LEU A 359 22.72 45.47 48.25
N LYS A 360 22.28 46.56 48.88
CA LYS A 360 22.97 47.59 49.70
C LYS A 360 22.13 48.86 49.49
N LYS A 361 21.42 49.42 50.47
CA LYS A 361 21.61 49.42 51.91
C LYS A 361 20.25 49.71 52.55
#